data_AF-D7BJI0-F1
#
_entry.id   AF-D7BJI0-F1
#
_cell.length_a   1.000
_cell.length_b   1.000
_cell.length_c   1.000
_cell.angle_alpha   90.00
_cell.angle_beta   90.00
_cell.angle_gamma   90.00
#
_symmetry.space_group_name_H-M   'P 1'
#
loop_
_entity.id
_entity.type
_entity.pdbx_description
1 polymer ?
#
loop_
_entity_poly.entity_id
_entity_poly.type
_entity_poly.pdbx_seq_one_letter_code
_entity_poly.pdbx_strand_id
1 'polypeptide(L)'
;MGKTRSRWYAVARGHRPGLYRTWQQAEAQVQGYSDALLRAFATRGEAEAWLRAQRGQGKLPTPDPKGWVVYTDGSLKAESATASAVALRNGQVVAQGQIGLPPVDDVGEAEGRGILLALLLAPSGSRVQIHTDRADFAGLWAEGKTDRYGILEAVRAVAKARGIGVEIRKVPRKEVDRAHQQATQAHQERSRQRDLGQAVGTVLNDFPERYRMAVIRLVEAFLQSQEPRAAFADWVGRKDSPTRRLLAAWCQQNRPERLLRAVEGLNPALSKALQDRDREAAWSQLPPTERQLAYLQDLGYSGPAPKSLLEASRLIESLKV
;
A
#
# COMPACT_ATOMS: atom_id res chain seq x y z
N MET A 1 -21.84 1.14 36.33
CA MET A 1 -20.87 2.04 35.66
C MET A 1 -19.60 1.25 35.33
N GLY A 2 -19.44 0.81 34.08
CA GLY A 2 -18.25 0.06 33.66
C GLY A 2 -17.08 1.00 33.42
N LYS A 3 -16.07 0.93 34.30
CA LYS A 3 -14.83 1.71 34.25
C LYS A 3 -14.10 1.41 32.93
N THR A 4 -14.23 2.29 31.93
CA THR A 4 -13.38 2.25 30.73
C THR A 4 -11.94 2.45 31.20
N ARG A 5 -11.19 1.36 31.37
CA ARG A 5 -9.76 1.45 31.64
C ARG A 5 -9.14 2.17 30.46
N SER A 6 -8.78 3.44 30.64
CA SER A 6 -8.07 4.23 29.64
C SER A 6 -6.76 3.52 29.33
N ARG A 7 -6.73 2.78 28.23
CA ARG A 7 -5.55 2.04 27.79
C ARG A 7 -4.68 2.98 26.95
N TRP A 8 -3.42 3.10 27.34
CA TRP A 8 -2.40 3.76 26.53
C TRP A 8 -1.77 2.72 25.61
N TYR A 9 -1.73 2.98 24.32
CA TYR A 9 -1.17 2.09 23.31
C TYR A 9 0.19 2.63 22.88
N ALA A 10 1.24 1.88 23.14
CA ALA A 10 2.59 2.18 22.73
C ALA A 10 2.92 1.40 21.46
N VAL A 11 3.23 2.11 20.38
CA VAL A 11 3.78 1.54 19.15
C VAL A 11 5.28 1.78 19.17
N ALA A 12 6.06 0.72 19.39
CA ALA A 12 7.51 0.74 19.33
C ALA A 12 8.03 0.56 17.89
N ARG A 13 7.33 -0.25 17.08
CA ARG A 13 7.60 -0.43 15.63
C ARG A 13 6.28 -0.36 14.84
N GLY A 14 6.23 0.48 13.81
CA GLY A 14 5.05 0.75 12.99
C GLY A 14 5.27 1.93 12.03
N HIS A 15 4.27 2.32 11.25
CA HIS A 15 4.27 3.47 10.33
C HIS A 15 4.64 4.77 11.06
N ARG A 16 4.10 4.98 12.27
CA ARG A 16 4.49 6.06 13.18
C ARG A 16 4.62 5.54 14.62
N PRO A 17 5.83 5.23 15.11
CA PRO A 17 6.05 4.87 16.50
C PRO A 17 5.68 6.00 17.46
N GLY A 18 5.04 5.68 18.58
CA GLY A 18 4.52 6.69 19.51
C GLY A 18 3.49 6.15 20.49
N LEU A 19 2.90 7.07 21.27
CA LEU A 19 1.81 6.76 22.20
C LEU A 19 0.47 7.23 21.64
N TYR A 20 -0.51 6.34 21.74
CA TYR A 20 -1.86 6.54 21.27
C TYR A 20 -2.84 6.30 22.41
N ARG A 21 -3.94 7.06 22.41
CA ARG A 21 -5.00 6.93 23.42
C ARG A 21 -6.12 5.98 23.01
N THR A 22 -6.13 5.55 21.75
CA THR A 22 -7.15 4.67 21.19
C THR A 22 -6.51 3.54 20.41
N TRP A 23 -7.15 2.37 20.42
CA TRP A 23 -6.72 1.21 19.64
C TRP A 23 -6.69 1.55 18.15
N GLN A 24 -7.73 2.19 17.62
CA GLN A 24 -7.85 2.53 16.19
C GLN A 24 -6.67 3.37 15.67
N GLN A 25 -6.21 4.36 16.45
CA GLN A 25 -5.04 5.16 16.08
C GLN A 25 -3.76 4.34 16.05
N ALA A 26 -3.60 3.42 17.00
CA ALA A 26 -2.43 2.58 17.14
C ALA A 26 -2.40 1.46 16.10
N GLU A 27 -3.55 0.85 15.82
CA GLU A 27 -3.79 -0.15 14.79
C GLU A 27 -3.45 0.38 13.40
N ALA A 28 -3.91 1.60 13.08
CA ALA A 28 -3.55 2.27 11.83
C ALA A 28 -2.03 2.45 11.65
N GLN A 29 -1.24 2.43 12.74
CA GLN A 29 0.21 2.49 12.66
C GLN A 29 0.88 1.14 12.53
N VAL A 30 0.21 0.03 12.83
CA VAL A 30 0.82 -1.32 12.79
C VAL A 30 0.28 -2.17 11.66
N GLN A 31 -0.92 -1.86 11.15
CA GLN A 31 -1.58 -2.58 10.07
C GLN A 31 -0.75 -2.51 8.78
N GLY A 32 -0.40 -3.69 8.24
CA GLY A 32 0.43 -3.82 7.04
C GLY A 32 1.92 -3.47 7.23
N TYR A 33 2.38 -3.24 8.46
CA TYR A 33 3.80 -2.97 8.75
C TYR A 33 4.51 -4.27 9.15
N SER A 34 5.51 -4.70 8.38
CA SER A 34 6.31 -5.89 8.69
C SER A 34 7.13 -5.68 9.97
N ASP A 35 6.96 -6.59 10.94
CA ASP A 35 7.56 -6.54 12.29
C ASP A 35 7.06 -5.40 13.19
N ALA A 36 5.76 -5.07 13.09
CA ALA A 36 5.14 -4.14 14.00
C ALA A 36 5.18 -4.62 15.46
N LEU A 37 5.50 -3.71 16.39
CA LEU A 37 5.62 -3.99 17.81
C LEU A 37 4.79 -2.97 18.57
N LEU A 38 3.65 -3.43 19.11
CA LEU A 38 2.73 -2.62 19.89
C LEU A 38 2.34 -3.34 21.18
N ARG A 39 2.19 -2.56 22.25
CA ARG A 39 1.66 -3.03 23.53
C ARG A 39 0.76 -1.99 24.18
N ALA A 40 -0.27 -2.46 24.88
CA ALA A 40 -1.18 -1.62 25.65
C ALA A 40 -0.83 -1.62 27.14
N PHE A 41 -0.98 -0.47 27.79
CA PHE A 41 -0.66 -0.21 29.19
C PHE A 41 -1.82 0.48 29.91
N ALA A 42 -1.88 0.32 31.22
CA ALA A 42 -2.91 0.97 32.04
C ALA A 42 -2.57 2.45 32.30
N THR A 43 -1.29 2.81 32.30
CA THR A 43 -0.83 4.18 32.58
C THR A 43 0.08 4.71 31.48
N ARG A 44 0.11 6.04 31.33
CA ARG A 44 1.02 6.73 30.40
C ARG A 44 2.47 6.46 30.75
N GLY A 45 2.81 6.46 32.05
CA GLY A 45 4.17 6.28 32.54
C GLY A 45 4.74 4.90 32.19
N GLU A 46 3.97 3.82 32.34
CA GLU A 46 4.36 2.48 31.91
C GLU A 46 4.60 2.41 30.40
N ALA A 47 3.73 3.05 29.63
CA ALA A 47 3.81 3.06 28.17
C ALA A 47 5.05 3.84 27.68
N GLU A 48 5.37 4.98 28.30
CA GLU A 48 6.59 5.76 28.02
C GLU A 48 7.85 5.00 28.43
N ALA A 49 7.86 4.37 29.61
CA ALA A 49 8.98 3.57 30.10
C ALA A 49 9.24 2.37 29.20
N TRP A 50 8.19 1.68 28.76
CA TRP A 50 8.31 0.57 27.83
C TRP A 50 8.83 1.04 26.46
N LEU A 51 8.34 2.17 25.91
CA LEU A 51 8.90 2.73 24.68
C LEU A 51 10.37 3.11 24.82
N ARG A 52 10.79 3.69 25.95
CA ARG A 52 12.19 4.00 26.23
C ARG A 52 13.04 2.72 26.34
N ALA A 53 12.53 1.68 27.00
CA ALA A 53 13.20 0.38 27.08
C ALA A 53 13.33 -0.28 25.70
N GLN A 54 12.31 -0.19 24.84
CA GLN A 54 12.37 -0.67 23.46
C GLN A 54 13.32 0.15 22.58
N ARG A 55 13.53 1.44 22.90
CA ARG A 55 14.56 2.28 22.25
C ARG A 55 15.99 1.89 22.66
N GLY A 56 16.17 1.27 23.84
CA GLY A 56 17.48 0.88 24.39
C GLY A 56 17.81 -0.62 24.30
N GLN A 57 16.84 -1.49 24.01
CA GLN A 57 17.01 -2.95 23.89
C GLN A 57 17.06 -3.44 22.43
N GLY A 58 17.41 -2.55 21.50
CA GLY A 58 18.02 -3.02 20.27
C GLY A 58 19.46 -3.41 20.60
N LYS A 59 19.81 -4.70 20.53
CA LYS A 59 21.09 -5.03 19.87
C LYS A 59 21.10 -4.14 18.64
N LEU A 60 22.07 -3.22 18.55
CA LEU A 60 22.32 -2.52 17.29
C LEU A 60 22.27 -3.60 16.22
N PRO A 61 21.37 -3.51 15.23
CA PRO A 61 21.40 -4.46 14.15
C PRO A 61 22.83 -4.41 13.62
N THR A 62 23.55 -5.53 13.70
CA THR A 62 24.58 -5.82 12.72
C THR A 62 23.97 -5.46 11.37
N PRO A 63 24.64 -4.65 10.53
CA PRO A 63 24.03 -4.08 9.34
C PRO A 63 23.26 -5.15 8.58
N ASP A 64 21.93 -5.09 8.61
CA ASP A 64 21.13 -5.84 7.65
C ASP A 64 21.37 -5.15 6.31
N PRO A 65 21.92 -5.83 5.29
CA PRO A 65 22.02 -5.27 3.94
C PRO A 65 20.65 -4.88 3.35
N LYS A 66 19.52 -5.16 4.04
CA LYS A 66 18.13 -4.76 3.72
C LYS A 66 17.69 -3.42 4.34
N GLY A 67 18.58 -2.44 4.44
CA GLY A 67 18.26 -1.07 4.85
C GLY A 67 17.40 -0.30 3.84
N TRP A 68 17.04 0.96 4.16
CA TRP A 68 16.50 1.88 3.16
C TRP A 68 17.61 2.16 2.14
N VAL A 69 17.41 1.77 0.90
CA VAL A 69 18.35 2.08 -0.19
C VAL A 69 17.67 3.10 -1.08
N VAL A 70 18.32 4.24 -1.30
CA VAL A 70 17.78 5.29 -2.17
C VAL A 70 18.73 5.49 -3.32
N TYR A 71 18.24 5.28 -4.54
CA TYR A 71 18.99 5.55 -5.76
C TYR A 71 18.69 6.97 -6.20
N THR A 72 19.72 7.77 -6.45
CA THR A 72 19.58 9.17 -6.83
C THR A 72 20.14 9.38 -8.22
N ASP A 73 19.47 10.23 -8.99
CA ASP A 73 19.87 10.60 -10.33
C ASP A 73 19.59 12.10 -10.56
N GLY A 74 20.22 12.66 -11.58
CA GLY A 74 20.06 14.05 -11.98
C GLY A 74 20.16 14.17 -13.49
N SER A 75 19.39 15.08 -14.06
CA SER A 75 19.45 15.37 -15.49
C SER A 75 19.46 16.86 -15.74
N LEU A 76 20.22 17.26 -16.76
CA LEU A 76 20.18 18.59 -17.33
C LEU A 76 19.48 18.58 -18.67
N LYS A 77 18.60 19.55 -18.87
CA LYS A 77 18.08 19.98 -20.15
C LYS A 77 18.43 21.46 -20.32
N ALA A 78 18.42 21.94 -21.57
CA ALA A 78 18.87 23.28 -21.93
C ALA A 78 18.29 24.42 -21.05
N GLU A 79 17.06 24.25 -20.53
CA GLU A 79 16.36 25.27 -19.74
C GLU A 79 16.01 24.82 -18.31
N SER A 80 16.39 23.60 -17.91
CA SER A 80 15.96 23.06 -16.63
C SER A 80 16.86 21.94 -16.14
N ALA A 81 17.07 21.88 -14.83
CA ALA A 81 17.68 20.74 -14.18
C ALA A 81 16.63 19.93 -13.42
N THR A 82 16.87 18.63 -13.25
CA THR A 82 15.99 17.75 -12.51
C THR A 82 16.81 16.89 -11.57
N ALA A 83 16.36 16.77 -10.32
CA ALA A 83 16.83 15.77 -9.38
C ALA A 83 15.76 14.70 -9.19
N SER A 84 16.13 13.42 -9.20
CA SER A 84 15.23 12.31 -8.89
C SER A 84 15.82 11.38 -7.83
N ALA A 85 14.93 10.75 -7.08
CA ALA A 85 15.31 9.74 -6.11
C ALA A 85 14.25 8.64 -6.04
N VAL A 86 14.71 7.41 -5.91
CA VAL A 86 13.87 6.22 -5.78
C VAL A 86 14.28 5.46 -4.52
N ALA A 87 13.37 5.37 -3.56
CA ALA A 87 13.56 4.68 -2.31
C ALA A 87 13.05 3.23 -2.41
N LEU A 88 13.94 2.29 -2.10
CA LEU A 88 13.68 0.87 -1.99
C LEU A 88 13.76 0.44 -0.52
N ARG A 89 12.87 -0.46 -0.14
CA ARG A 89 12.94 -1.21 1.12
C ARG A 89 12.78 -2.69 0.79
N ASN A 90 13.70 -3.53 1.25
CA ASN A 90 13.72 -4.96 0.92
C ASN A 90 13.66 -5.24 -0.60
N GLY A 91 14.30 -4.40 -1.43
CA GLY A 91 14.29 -4.52 -2.90
C GLY A 91 13.00 -4.06 -3.59
N GLN A 92 11.99 -3.63 -2.84
CA GLN A 92 10.73 -3.12 -3.38
C GLN A 92 10.70 -1.59 -3.38
N VAL A 93 10.21 -0.99 -4.47
CA VAL A 93 10.04 0.46 -4.59
C VAL A 93 8.92 0.91 -3.67
N VAL A 94 9.27 1.66 -2.63
CA VAL A 94 8.34 2.16 -1.61
C VAL A 94 8.03 3.65 -1.78
N ALA A 95 8.94 4.42 -2.37
CA ALA A 95 8.69 5.81 -2.71
C ALA A 95 9.57 6.24 -3.89
N GLN A 96 9.14 7.26 -4.61
CA GLN A 96 9.94 7.95 -5.62
C GLN A 96 9.55 9.43 -5.64
N GLY A 97 10.47 10.28 -6.05
CA GLY A 97 10.22 11.70 -6.21
C GLY A 97 11.08 12.28 -7.32
N GLN A 98 10.61 13.40 -7.87
CA GLN A 98 11.34 14.19 -8.84
C GLN A 98 11.09 15.66 -8.51
N ILE A 99 12.16 16.48 -8.54
CA ILE A 99 12.09 17.92 -8.32
C ILE A 99 12.69 18.60 -9.55
N GLY A 100 11.91 19.49 -10.16
CA GLY A 100 12.39 20.42 -11.17
C GLY A 100 13.13 21.58 -10.52
N LEU A 101 14.25 21.97 -11.12
CA LEU A 101 15.15 23.00 -10.62
C LEU A 101 15.35 24.06 -11.72
N PRO A 102 15.63 25.32 -11.34
CA PRO A 102 16.16 26.30 -12.28
C PRO A 102 17.38 25.75 -13.05
N PRO A 103 17.75 26.35 -14.20
CA PRO A 103 18.97 25.99 -14.88
C PRO A 103 20.14 26.04 -13.89
N VAL A 104 20.93 24.98 -13.84
CA VAL A 104 22.20 24.94 -13.11
C VAL A 104 23.31 24.71 -14.12
N ASP A 105 24.45 25.35 -13.88
CA ASP A 105 25.59 25.29 -14.81
C ASP A 105 26.33 23.95 -14.74
N ASP A 106 26.03 23.13 -13.72
CA ASP A 106 26.72 21.87 -13.47
C ASP A 106 25.72 20.74 -13.16
N VAL A 107 25.77 19.67 -13.97
CA VAL A 107 24.96 18.44 -13.79
C VAL A 107 25.10 17.92 -12.37
N GLY A 108 26.29 18.13 -11.80
CA GLY A 108 26.62 17.68 -10.49
C GLY A 108 25.82 18.32 -9.36
N GLU A 109 25.35 19.55 -9.54
CA GLU A 109 24.45 20.17 -8.56
C GLU A 109 23.07 19.50 -8.59
N ALA A 110 22.56 19.17 -9.78
CA ALA A 110 21.28 18.49 -9.96
C ALA A 110 21.30 17.10 -9.32
N GLU A 111 22.35 16.32 -9.57
CA GLU A 111 22.53 14.99 -8.97
C GLU A 111 22.70 15.05 -7.44
N GLY A 112 23.47 16.03 -6.94
CA GLY A 112 23.62 16.24 -5.50
C GLY A 112 22.29 16.57 -4.82
N ARG A 113 21.42 17.37 -5.47
CA ARG A 113 20.07 17.65 -4.95
C ARG A 113 19.20 16.38 -4.90
N GLY A 114 19.51 15.36 -5.69
CA GLY A 114 18.93 14.02 -5.57
C GLY A 114 19.22 13.36 -4.22
N ILE A 115 20.42 13.57 -3.66
CA ILE A 115 20.83 13.10 -2.32
C ILE A 115 19.98 13.76 -1.23
N LEU A 116 19.67 15.05 -1.37
CA LEU A 116 18.78 15.74 -0.44
C LEU A 116 17.33 15.21 -0.54
N LEU A 117 16.85 14.96 -1.76
CA LEU A 117 15.55 14.33 -1.97
C LEU A 117 15.48 12.93 -1.34
N ALA A 118 16.57 12.17 -1.35
CA ALA A 118 16.63 10.86 -0.70
C ALA A 118 16.30 10.93 0.80
N LEU A 119 16.78 11.96 1.49
CA LEU A 119 16.44 12.20 2.89
C LEU A 119 14.94 12.48 3.05
N LEU A 120 14.34 13.27 2.17
CA LEU A 120 12.91 13.59 2.21
C LEU A 120 12.03 12.35 2.07
N LEU A 121 12.44 11.40 1.23
CA LEU A 121 11.72 10.13 1.02
C LEU A 121 11.89 9.14 2.18
N ALA A 122 12.98 9.23 2.94
CA ALA A 122 13.26 8.32 4.04
C ALA A 122 12.49 8.70 5.32
N PRO A 123 12.04 7.71 6.13
CA PRO A 123 11.44 7.98 7.43
C PRO A 123 12.45 8.58 8.42
N SER A 124 11.99 9.45 9.31
CA SER A 124 12.80 9.93 10.43
C SER A 124 13.24 8.77 11.34
N GLY A 125 14.45 8.84 11.92
CA GLY A 125 14.99 7.75 12.74
C GLY A 125 15.54 6.53 11.97
N SER A 126 15.45 6.54 10.63
CA SER A 126 15.91 5.41 9.80
C SER A 126 17.41 5.48 9.49
N ARG A 127 17.97 4.37 8.99
CA ARG A 127 19.28 4.34 8.36
C ARG A 127 19.13 4.14 6.86
N VAL A 128 19.75 5.03 6.09
CA VAL A 128 19.60 5.15 4.64
C VAL A 128 20.95 5.01 3.96
N GLN A 129 21.02 4.12 2.97
CA GLN A 129 22.12 4.02 2.03
C GLN A 129 21.71 4.75 0.74
N ILE A 130 22.41 5.83 0.42
CA ILE A 130 22.20 6.61 -0.78
C ILE A 130 23.17 6.10 -1.84
N HIS A 131 22.62 5.55 -2.91
CA HIS A 131 23.33 5.02 -4.05
C HIS A 131 23.30 6.04 -5.20
N THR A 132 24.48 6.52 -5.56
CA THR A 132 24.70 7.44 -6.68
C THR A 132 25.78 6.89 -7.59
N ASP A 133 25.74 7.20 -8.87
CA ASP A 133 26.80 6.90 -9.82
C ASP A 133 28.01 7.85 -9.72
N ARG A 134 27.90 8.92 -8.93
CA ARG A 134 29.00 9.84 -8.64
C ARG A 134 29.96 9.34 -7.57
N ALA A 135 31.24 9.42 -7.89
CA ALA A 135 32.31 9.01 -6.98
C ALA A 135 32.69 10.10 -5.97
N ASP A 136 32.61 11.37 -6.34
CA ASP A 136 33.08 12.49 -5.53
C ASP A 136 32.21 12.73 -4.30
N PHE A 137 30.88 12.68 -4.41
CA PHE A 137 30.01 12.82 -3.23
C PHE A 137 30.23 11.71 -2.20
N ALA A 138 30.44 10.47 -2.65
CA ALA A 138 30.70 9.35 -1.74
C ALA A 138 32.04 9.53 -1.00
N GLY A 139 33.10 9.95 -1.73
CA GLY A 139 34.41 10.24 -1.14
C GLY A 139 34.36 11.41 -0.16
N LEU A 140 33.80 12.54 -0.56
CA LEU A 140 33.65 13.73 0.27
C LEU A 140 32.82 13.45 1.54
N TRP A 141 31.78 12.61 1.44
CA TRP A 141 30.99 12.19 2.60
C TRP A 141 31.80 11.38 3.59
N ALA A 142 32.53 10.36 3.10
CA ALA A 142 33.36 9.49 3.93
C ALA A 142 34.48 10.26 4.65
N GLU A 143 35.06 11.26 3.99
CA GLU A 143 36.10 12.13 4.55
C GLU A 143 35.55 13.25 5.44
N GLY A 144 34.23 13.40 5.56
CA GLY A 144 33.61 14.48 6.33
C GLY A 144 33.76 15.87 5.70
N LYS A 145 34.11 15.95 4.40
CA LYS A 145 34.32 17.20 3.66
C LYS A 145 33.01 17.79 3.13
N THR A 146 33.08 19.03 2.65
CA THR A 146 31.97 19.71 1.97
C THR A 146 32.12 19.56 0.45
N ASP A 147 31.02 19.68 -0.27
CA ASP A 147 31.03 19.85 -1.72
C ASP A 147 30.91 21.34 -2.08
N ARG A 148 31.24 21.68 -3.33
CA ARG A 148 31.20 23.06 -3.84
C ARG A 148 29.82 23.72 -3.81
N TYR A 149 28.74 22.97 -3.64
CA TYR A 149 27.36 23.46 -3.64
C TYR A 149 26.75 23.54 -2.24
N GLY A 150 27.45 23.09 -1.19
CA GLY A 150 26.93 23.02 0.18
C GLY A 150 25.85 21.94 0.38
N ILE A 151 25.69 21.01 -0.56
CA ILE A 151 24.66 19.98 -0.52
C ILE A 151 24.92 19.00 0.63
N LEU A 152 26.15 18.53 0.81
CA LEU A 152 26.52 17.60 1.88
C LEU A 152 26.35 18.23 3.27
N GLU A 153 26.52 19.55 3.39
CA GLU A 153 26.23 20.27 4.63
C GLU A 153 24.73 20.27 4.93
N ALA A 154 23.90 20.57 3.92
CA ALA A 154 22.45 20.49 4.04
C ALA A 154 22.00 19.06 4.37
N VAL A 155 22.58 18.04 3.74
CA VAL A 155 22.33 16.62 4.01
C VAL A 155 22.64 16.30 5.48
N ARG A 156 23.79 16.73 6.02
CA ARG A 156 24.13 16.54 7.45
C ARG A 156 23.13 17.23 8.38
N ALA A 157 22.77 18.48 8.08
CA ALA A 157 21.82 19.25 8.88
C ALA A 157 20.44 18.57 8.93
N VAL A 158 19.92 18.16 7.77
CA VAL A 158 18.62 17.48 7.66
C VAL A 158 18.67 16.09 8.30
N ALA A 159 19.74 15.33 8.07
CA ALA A 159 19.95 14.02 8.69
C ALA A 159 19.93 14.12 10.21
N LYS A 160 20.67 15.09 10.78
CA LYS A 160 20.70 15.35 12.22
C LYS A 160 19.32 15.75 12.75
N ALA A 161 18.65 16.71 12.11
CA ALA A 161 17.33 17.20 12.52
C ALA A 161 16.26 16.09 12.49
N ARG A 162 16.38 15.13 11.56
CA ARG A 162 15.42 14.04 11.39
C ARG A 162 15.86 12.72 12.03
N GLY A 163 17.03 12.69 12.68
CA GLY A 163 17.61 11.49 13.26
C GLY A 163 17.88 10.38 12.25
N ILE A 164 18.21 10.73 11.00
CA ILE A 164 18.47 9.77 9.92
C ILE A 164 19.97 9.45 9.90
N GLY A 165 20.33 8.17 9.97
CA GLY A 165 21.69 7.73 9.70
C GLY A 165 21.93 7.65 8.20
N VAL A 166 22.94 8.33 7.68
CA VAL A 166 23.21 8.41 6.23
C VAL A 166 24.54 7.75 5.89
N GLU A 167 24.51 6.91 4.85
CA GLU A 167 25.68 6.35 4.19
C GLU A 167 25.56 6.66 2.69
N ILE A 168 26.59 7.22 2.07
CA ILE A 168 26.60 7.50 0.62
C ILE A 168 27.57 6.53 -0.04
N ARG A 169 27.11 5.80 -1.05
CA ARG A 169 27.89 4.82 -1.81
C ARG A 169 27.86 5.13 -3.29
N LYS A 170 29.03 5.06 -3.91
CA LYS A 170 29.15 5.04 -5.37
C LYS A 170 28.77 3.66 -5.90
N VAL A 171 27.83 3.61 -6.83
CA VAL A 171 27.41 2.40 -7.54
C VAL A 171 27.54 2.58 -9.05
N PRO A 172 27.53 1.51 -9.86
CA PRO A 172 27.48 1.64 -11.32
C PRO A 172 26.18 2.32 -11.80
N ARG A 173 26.26 3.17 -12.84
CA ARG A 173 25.11 3.81 -13.50
C ARG A 173 23.95 2.86 -13.79
N LYS A 174 24.27 1.67 -14.32
CA LYS A 174 23.28 0.61 -14.63
C LYS A 174 22.38 0.22 -13.45
N GLU A 175 22.87 0.32 -12.21
CA GLU A 175 22.07 0.02 -11.02
C GLU A 175 21.09 1.15 -10.69
N VAL A 176 21.53 2.40 -10.84
CA VAL A 176 20.69 3.60 -10.71
C VAL A 176 19.58 3.58 -11.75
N ASP A 177 19.93 3.33 -13.02
CA ASP A 177 18.96 3.26 -14.12
C ASP A 177 17.93 2.14 -13.88
N ARG A 178 18.38 0.96 -13.45
CA ARG A 178 17.49 -0.17 -13.13
C ARG A 178 16.48 0.19 -12.05
N ALA A 179 16.91 0.88 -10.99
CA ALA A 179 16.00 1.31 -9.92
C ALA A 179 14.94 2.31 -10.42
N HIS A 180 15.34 3.28 -11.26
CA HIS A 180 14.41 4.25 -11.85
C HIS A 180 13.43 3.60 -12.83
N GLN A 181 13.89 2.65 -13.66
CA GLN A 181 13.03 1.86 -14.53
C GLN A 181 12.03 1.02 -13.74
N GLN A 182 12.49 0.33 -12.68
CA GLN A 182 11.62 -0.44 -11.79
C GLN A 182 10.56 0.45 -11.14
N ALA A 183 10.92 1.64 -10.71
CA ALA A 183 9.99 2.59 -10.09
C ALA A 183 8.95 3.13 -11.07
N THR A 184 9.37 3.41 -12.29
CA THR A 184 8.50 3.83 -13.40
C THR A 184 7.48 2.74 -13.73
N GLN A 185 7.93 1.50 -13.90
CA GLN A 185 7.06 0.34 -14.14
C GLN A 185 6.08 0.13 -12.97
N ALA A 186 6.56 0.17 -11.73
CA ALA A 186 5.70 0.03 -10.56
C ALA A 186 4.65 1.14 -10.44
N HIS A 187 4.98 2.37 -10.85
CA HIS A 187 4.02 3.47 -10.89
C HIS A 187 2.98 3.30 -12.00
N GLN A 188 3.41 2.96 -13.21
CA GLN A 188 2.52 2.68 -14.33
C GLN A 188 1.55 1.54 -13.99
N GLU A 189 2.04 0.47 -13.37
CA GLU A 189 1.19 -0.65 -12.96
C GLU A 189 0.20 -0.22 -11.87
N ARG A 190 0.63 0.54 -10.86
CA ARG A 190 -0.29 1.07 -9.84
C ARG A 190 -1.36 2.00 -10.43
N SER A 191 -1.00 2.84 -11.40
CA SER A 191 -1.96 3.69 -12.11
C SER A 191 -2.94 2.84 -12.89
N ARG A 192 -2.44 1.89 -13.69
CA ARG A 192 -3.26 0.95 -14.46
C ARG A 192 -4.24 0.21 -13.56
N GLN A 193 -3.79 -0.34 -12.43
CA GLN A 193 -4.65 -1.04 -11.48
C GLN A 193 -5.73 -0.13 -10.89
N ARG A 194 -5.39 1.13 -10.59
CA ARG A 194 -6.37 2.13 -10.13
C ARG A 194 -7.41 2.43 -11.21
N ASP A 195 -6.97 2.66 -12.44
CA ASP A 195 -7.85 2.99 -13.57
C ASP A 195 -8.79 1.82 -13.90
N LEU A 196 -8.27 0.59 -13.87
CA LEU A 196 -9.08 -0.63 -14.00
C LEU A 196 -10.08 -0.76 -12.86
N GLY A 197 -9.66 -0.53 -11.62
CA GLY A 197 -10.54 -0.55 -10.45
C GLY A 197 -11.63 0.51 -10.52
N GLN A 198 -11.31 1.71 -11.00
CA GLN A 198 -12.28 2.78 -11.23
C GLN A 198 -13.25 2.43 -12.36
N ALA A 199 -12.77 1.85 -13.47
CA ALA A 199 -13.63 1.40 -14.56
C ALA A 199 -14.63 0.33 -14.11
N VAL A 200 -14.18 -0.64 -13.31
CA VAL A 200 -15.06 -1.63 -12.68
C VAL A 200 -16.06 -0.94 -11.75
N GLY A 201 -15.60 -0.08 -10.85
CA GLY A 201 -16.46 0.64 -9.91
C GLY A 201 -17.55 1.48 -10.59
N THR A 202 -17.23 2.17 -11.69
CA THR A 202 -18.21 2.91 -12.49
C THR A 202 -19.32 2.01 -13.00
N VAL A 203 -18.98 0.84 -13.55
CA VAL A 203 -20.00 -0.13 -14.02
C VAL A 203 -20.83 -0.68 -12.86
N LEU A 204 -20.19 -0.98 -11.73
CA LEU A 204 -20.89 -1.51 -10.55
C LEU A 204 -21.92 -0.50 -9.99
N ASN A 205 -21.73 0.80 -10.21
CA ASN A 205 -22.70 1.80 -9.77
C ASN A 205 -24.06 1.72 -10.50
N ASP A 206 -24.11 1.11 -11.68
CA ASP A 206 -25.37 0.86 -12.41
C ASP A 206 -26.20 -0.27 -11.77
N PHE A 207 -25.59 -1.03 -10.85
CA PHE A 207 -26.24 -2.13 -10.16
C PHE A 207 -26.58 -1.75 -8.71
N PRO A 208 -27.74 -2.22 -8.19
CA PRO A 208 -28.03 -2.09 -6.77
C PRO A 208 -26.92 -2.73 -5.94
N GLU A 209 -26.55 -2.09 -4.83
CA GLU A 209 -25.39 -2.44 -4.00
C GLU A 209 -25.31 -3.94 -3.67
N ARG A 210 -26.47 -4.53 -3.30
CA ARG A 210 -26.60 -5.96 -2.97
C ARG A 210 -26.21 -6.93 -4.10
N TYR A 211 -26.20 -6.50 -5.36
CA TYR A 211 -25.89 -7.34 -6.52
C TYR A 211 -24.49 -7.12 -7.09
N ARG A 212 -23.78 -6.03 -6.73
CA ARG A 212 -22.48 -5.67 -7.31
C ARG A 212 -21.46 -6.82 -7.23
N MET A 213 -21.40 -7.49 -6.08
CA MET A 213 -20.49 -8.63 -5.88
C MET A 213 -20.88 -9.87 -6.67
N ALA A 214 -22.18 -10.11 -6.82
CA ALA A 214 -22.67 -11.20 -7.66
C ALA A 214 -22.35 -10.94 -9.14
N VAL A 215 -22.36 -9.67 -9.58
CA VAL A 215 -21.94 -9.28 -10.94
C VAL A 215 -20.45 -9.58 -11.14
N ILE A 216 -19.56 -9.18 -10.23
CA ILE A 216 -18.13 -9.49 -10.33
C ILE A 216 -17.89 -11.00 -10.40
N ARG A 217 -18.53 -11.79 -9.53
CA ARG A 217 -18.40 -13.25 -9.55
C ARG A 217 -18.87 -13.89 -10.85
N LEU A 218 -19.94 -13.36 -11.46
CA LEU A 218 -20.41 -13.84 -12.76
C LEU A 218 -19.42 -13.51 -13.87
N VAL A 219 -18.83 -12.32 -13.84
CA VAL A 219 -17.77 -11.94 -14.79
C VAL A 219 -16.55 -12.83 -14.62
N GLU A 220 -16.08 -13.04 -13.39
CA GLU A 220 -14.94 -13.93 -13.11
C GLU A 220 -15.22 -15.38 -13.55
N ALA A 221 -16.41 -15.90 -13.26
CA ALA A 221 -16.82 -17.24 -13.68
C ALA A 221 -16.87 -17.38 -15.21
N PHE A 222 -17.28 -16.33 -15.93
CA PHE A 222 -17.21 -16.32 -17.39
C PHE A 222 -15.77 -16.26 -17.90
N LEU A 223 -14.92 -15.41 -17.33
CA LEU A 223 -13.51 -15.33 -17.72
C LEU A 223 -12.78 -16.67 -17.50
N GLN A 224 -13.17 -17.42 -16.46
CA GLN A 224 -12.67 -18.77 -16.19
C GLN A 224 -13.19 -19.82 -17.17
N SER A 225 -14.36 -19.64 -17.79
CA SER A 225 -14.89 -20.60 -18.77
C SER A 225 -14.17 -20.55 -20.12
N GLN A 226 -13.29 -19.56 -20.34
CA GLN A 226 -12.52 -19.36 -21.56
C GLN A 226 -13.37 -19.21 -22.83
N GLU A 227 -14.66 -18.89 -22.68
CA GLU A 227 -15.53 -18.60 -23.82
C GLU A 227 -15.12 -17.28 -24.49
N PRO A 228 -15.33 -17.12 -25.82
CA PRO A 228 -15.06 -15.87 -26.51
C PRO A 228 -15.80 -14.71 -25.85
N ARG A 229 -15.14 -13.57 -25.64
CA ARG A 229 -15.75 -12.41 -24.94
C ARG A 229 -17.09 -11.96 -25.53
N ALA A 230 -17.27 -12.11 -26.85
CA ALA A 230 -18.51 -11.80 -27.54
C ALA A 230 -19.70 -12.66 -27.08
N ALA A 231 -19.45 -13.87 -26.54
CA ALA A 231 -20.45 -14.78 -26.01
C ALA A 231 -20.95 -14.38 -24.61
N PHE A 232 -20.38 -13.35 -23.97
CA PHE A 232 -20.73 -13.01 -22.58
C PHE A 232 -22.21 -12.71 -22.38
N ALA A 233 -22.82 -11.92 -23.26
CA ALA A 233 -24.23 -11.56 -23.14
C ALA A 233 -25.14 -12.80 -23.24
N ASP A 234 -24.86 -13.69 -24.20
CA ASP A 234 -25.54 -14.99 -24.33
C ASP A 234 -25.32 -15.86 -23.08
N TRP A 235 -24.06 -16.00 -22.64
CA TRP A 235 -23.68 -16.78 -21.47
C TRP A 235 -24.38 -16.33 -20.19
N VAL A 236 -24.58 -15.02 -20.00
CA VAL A 236 -25.34 -14.48 -18.87
C VAL A 236 -26.79 -14.97 -18.93
N GLY A 237 -27.40 -15.02 -20.12
CA GLY A 237 -28.78 -15.44 -20.36
C GLY A 237 -29.08 -16.94 -20.23
N ARG A 238 -28.07 -17.82 -20.30
CA ARG A 238 -28.26 -19.29 -20.23
C ARG A 238 -28.83 -19.81 -18.90
N LYS A 239 -28.74 -19.03 -17.82
CA LYS A 239 -29.27 -19.39 -16.50
C LYS A 239 -30.11 -18.24 -15.96
N ASP A 240 -31.15 -18.54 -15.20
CA ASP A 240 -31.98 -17.52 -14.58
C ASP A 240 -31.54 -17.23 -13.14
N SER A 241 -31.31 -15.94 -12.85
CA SER A 241 -31.15 -15.43 -11.50
C SER A 241 -31.39 -13.92 -11.48
N PRO A 242 -31.74 -13.31 -10.32
CA PRO A 242 -31.92 -11.87 -10.23
C PRO A 242 -30.72 -11.07 -10.75
N THR A 243 -29.49 -11.50 -10.39
CA THR A 243 -28.26 -10.86 -10.87
C THR A 243 -28.06 -11.04 -12.38
N ARG A 244 -28.33 -12.22 -12.92
CA ARG A 244 -28.20 -12.49 -14.37
C ARG A 244 -29.20 -11.68 -15.18
N ARG A 245 -30.43 -11.50 -14.70
CA ARG A 245 -31.43 -10.63 -15.36
C ARG A 245 -30.98 -9.17 -15.41
N LEU A 246 -30.48 -8.64 -14.29
CA LEU A 246 -29.93 -7.27 -14.23
C LEU A 246 -28.72 -7.12 -15.17
N LEU A 247 -27.79 -8.07 -15.13
CA LEU A 247 -26.60 -8.06 -15.96
C LEU A 247 -26.93 -8.21 -17.45
N ALA A 248 -27.89 -9.07 -17.81
CA ALA A 248 -28.37 -9.22 -19.17
C ALA A 248 -29.01 -7.93 -19.70
N ALA A 249 -29.87 -7.29 -18.91
CA ALA A 249 -30.46 -5.99 -19.25
C ALA A 249 -29.38 -4.92 -19.43
N TRP A 250 -28.38 -4.88 -18.54
CA TRP A 250 -27.25 -3.97 -18.65
C TRP A 250 -26.44 -4.21 -19.93
N CYS A 251 -26.18 -5.46 -20.30
CA CYS A 251 -25.47 -5.83 -21.53
C CYS A 251 -26.21 -5.41 -22.82
N GLN A 252 -27.53 -5.21 -22.80
CA GLN A 252 -28.27 -4.72 -23.97
C GLN A 252 -27.98 -3.24 -24.26
N GLN A 253 -27.63 -2.48 -23.22
CA GLN A 253 -27.45 -1.02 -23.30
C GLN A 253 -25.97 -0.62 -23.26
N ASN A 254 -25.08 -1.54 -22.93
CA ASN A 254 -23.66 -1.28 -22.67
C ASN A 254 -22.76 -2.26 -23.41
N ARG A 255 -21.46 -1.93 -23.48
CA ARG A 255 -20.42 -2.79 -24.07
C ARG A 255 -19.72 -3.61 -22.98
N PRO A 256 -20.10 -4.89 -22.76
CA PRO A 256 -19.55 -5.69 -21.68
C PRO A 256 -18.04 -5.95 -21.83
N GLU A 257 -17.48 -5.83 -23.02
CA GLU A 257 -16.06 -6.08 -23.27
C GLU A 257 -15.15 -5.16 -22.44
N ARG A 258 -15.62 -3.94 -22.13
CA ARG A 258 -14.88 -3.01 -21.25
C ARG A 258 -14.83 -3.53 -19.82
N LEU A 259 -15.95 -4.00 -19.29
CA LEU A 259 -16.03 -4.62 -17.96
C LEU A 259 -15.17 -5.88 -17.89
N LEU A 260 -15.27 -6.76 -18.89
CA LEU A 260 -14.49 -8.00 -18.96
C LEU A 260 -12.98 -7.71 -18.96
N ARG A 261 -12.51 -6.78 -19.82
CA ARG A 261 -11.10 -6.37 -19.85
C ARG A 261 -10.65 -5.74 -18.54
N ALA A 262 -11.52 -4.94 -17.91
CA ALA A 262 -11.22 -4.30 -16.66
C ALA A 262 -11.03 -5.33 -15.54
N VAL A 263 -11.95 -6.29 -15.40
CA VAL A 263 -11.88 -7.35 -14.39
C VAL A 263 -10.72 -8.30 -14.63
N GLU A 264 -10.48 -8.73 -15.88
CA GLU A 264 -9.35 -9.60 -16.24
C GLU A 264 -7.99 -8.94 -15.96
N GLY A 265 -7.89 -7.62 -16.14
CA GLY A 265 -6.66 -6.87 -15.90
C GLY A 265 -6.37 -6.57 -14.42
N LEU A 266 -7.32 -6.80 -13.52
CA LEU A 266 -7.13 -6.54 -12.09
C LEU A 266 -6.20 -7.58 -11.48
N ASN A 267 -5.25 -7.13 -10.67
CA ASN A 267 -4.48 -8.00 -9.80
C ASN A 267 -5.44 -8.77 -8.86
N PRO A 268 -5.26 -10.09 -8.64
CA PRO A 268 -6.07 -10.88 -7.72
C PRO A 268 -6.28 -10.25 -6.34
N ALA A 269 -5.28 -9.55 -5.80
CA ALA A 269 -5.40 -8.85 -4.51
C ALA A 269 -6.35 -7.64 -4.57
N LEU A 270 -6.34 -6.89 -5.68
CA LEU A 270 -7.26 -5.75 -5.88
C LEU A 270 -8.66 -6.24 -6.28
N SER A 271 -8.77 -7.32 -7.06
CA SER A 271 -10.05 -7.98 -7.30
C SER A 271 -10.67 -8.43 -5.97
N LYS A 272 -9.89 -9.10 -5.10
CA LYS A 272 -10.32 -9.49 -3.76
C LYS A 272 -10.69 -8.29 -2.88
N ALA A 273 -9.93 -7.20 -2.91
CA ALA A 273 -10.28 -6.00 -2.14
C ALA A 273 -11.59 -5.35 -2.61
N LEU A 274 -11.88 -5.35 -3.92
CA LEU A 274 -13.19 -4.93 -4.45
C LEU A 274 -14.29 -5.88 -4.01
N GLN A 275 -14.01 -7.19 -3.97
CA GLN A 275 -14.94 -8.21 -3.46
C GLN A 275 -15.27 -8.01 -1.98
N ASP A 276 -14.29 -7.64 -1.16
CA ASP A 276 -14.47 -7.47 0.29
C ASP A 276 -15.12 -6.12 0.64
N ARG A 277 -14.74 -5.03 -0.05
CA ARG A 277 -15.17 -3.66 0.28
C ARG A 277 -16.68 -3.44 0.12
N ASP A 278 -17.27 -3.95 -0.96
CA ASP A 278 -18.72 -3.82 -1.20
C ASP A 278 -19.52 -4.89 -0.44
N ARG A 279 -18.94 -6.08 -0.22
CA ARG A 279 -19.59 -7.18 0.52
C ARG A 279 -19.82 -6.81 1.98
N GLU A 280 -18.81 -6.29 2.68
CA GLU A 280 -18.94 -6.01 4.11
C GLU A 280 -19.88 -4.84 4.39
N ALA A 281 -19.79 -3.77 3.60
CA ALA A 281 -20.66 -2.60 3.74
C ALA A 281 -22.13 -2.97 3.50
N ALA A 282 -22.44 -3.58 2.34
CA ALA A 282 -23.81 -3.92 1.96
C ALA A 282 -24.42 -4.98 2.88
N TRP A 283 -23.64 -5.98 3.29
CA TRP A 283 -24.17 -7.11 4.05
C TRP A 283 -24.26 -6.83 5.56
N SER A 284 -23.58 -5.80 6.06
CA SER A 284 -23.70 -5.40 7.46
C SER A 284 -25.07 -4.81 7.82
N GLN A 285 -25.77 -4.23 6.84
CA GLN A 285 -27.04 -3.53 7.04
C GLN A 285 -28.28 -4.34 6.65
N LEU A 286 -28.09 -5.51 6.02
CA LEU A 286 -29.16 -6.35 5.52
C LEU A 286 -29.39 -7.56 6.45
N PRO A 287 -30.64 -7.95 6.73
CA PRO A 287 -30.94 -9.11 7.57
C PRO A 287 -30.50 -10.42 6.90
N PRO A 288 -30.16 -11.48 7.67
CA PRO A 288 -29.78 -12.78 7.10
C PRO A 288 -30.85 -13.36 6.18
N THR A 289 -30.43 -14.13 5.17
CA THR A 289 -31.38 -14.82 4.28
C THR A 289 -31.88 -16.12 4.90
N GLU A 290 -33.11 -16.53 4.56
CA GLU A 290 -33.67 -17.83 4.96
C GLU A 290 -32.74 -19.01 4.61
N ARG A 291 -32.07 -18.94 3.45
CA ARG A 291 -31.08 -19.94 3.05
C ARG A 291 -29.88 -19.99 3.99
N GLN A 292 -29.36 -18.85 4.45
CA GLN A 292 -28.24 -18.84 5.41
C GLN A 292 -28.67 -19.34 6.78
N LEU A 293 -29.89 -19.01 7.23
CA LEU A 293 -30.43 -19.49 8.50
C LEU A 293 -30.65 -21.01 8.46
N ALA A 294 -31.27 -21.53 7.41
CA ALA A 294 -31.44 -22.97 7.20
C ALA A 294 -30.09 -23.69 7.13
N TYR A 295 -29.09 -23.09 6.48
CA TYR A 295 -27.77 -23.68 6.38
C TYR A 295 -26.97 -23.64 7.69
N LEU A 296 -27.15 -22.61 8.51
CA LEU A 296 -26.60 -22.59 9.87
C LEU A 296 -27.23 -23.67 10.76
N GLN A 297 -28.52 -23.91 10.61
CA GLN A 297 -29.22 -25.01 11.31
C GLN A 297 -28.68 -26.38 10.87
N ASP A 298 -28.47 -26.57 9.56
CA ASP A 298 -27.86 -27.79 9.01
C ASP A 298 -26.43 -28.03 9.54
N LEU A 299 -25.67 -26.96 9.73
CA LEU A 299 -24.35 -26.99 10.36
C LEU A 299 -24.39 -27.14 11.89
N GLY A 300 -25.56 -27.36 12.49
CA GLY A 300 -25.73 -27.56 13.94
C GLY A 300 -25.51 -26.31 14.79
N TYR A 301 -25.59 -25.11 14.21
CA TYR A 301 -25.42 -23.87 14.96
C TYR A 301 -26.59 -23.63 15.92
N SER A 302 -26.29 -23.56 17.22
CA SER A 302 -27.25 -23.36 18.31
C SER A 302 -27.11 -22.00 19.01
N GLY A 303 -26.32 -21.09 18.45
CA GLY A 303 -26.09 -19.75 18.99
C GLY A 303 -27.19 -18.74 18.65
N PRO A 304 -27.03 -17.47 19.08
CA PRO A 304 -27.98 -16.41 18.78
C PRO A 304 -28.13 -16.19 17.27
N ALA A 305 -29.35 -15.92 16.81
CA ALA A 305 -29.59 -15.67 15.39
C ALA A 305 -28.74 -14.48 14.90
N PRO A 306 -28.01 -14.63 13.78
CA PRO A 306 -27.23 -13.54 13.23
C PRO A 306 -28.12 -12.34 12.92
N LYS A 307 -27.61 -11.13 13.13
CA LYS A 307 -28.36 -9.89 12.92
C LYS A 307 -28.23 -9.36 11.50
N SER A 308 -27.26 -9.88 10.74
CA SER A 308 -26.98 -9.42 9.38
C SER A 308 -26.55 -10.55 8.44
N LEU A 309 -26.68 -10.32 7.13
CA LEU A 309 -26.13 -11.16 6.05
C LEU A 309 -24.64 -11.46 6.27
N LEU A 310 -23.88 -10.45 6.73
CA LEU A 310 -22.44 -10.54 6.96
C LEU A 310 -22.14 -11.44 8.16
N GLU A 311 -22.85 -11.25 9.27
CA GLU A 311 -22.71 -12.07 10.48
C GLU A 311 -23.07 -13.53 10.21
N ALA A 312 -24.18 -13.76 9.49
CA ALA A 312 -24.59 -15.11 9.08
C ALA A 312 -23.53 -15.77 8.19
N SER A 313 -22.96 -15.04 7.22
CA SER A 313 -21.91 -15.57 6.34
C SER A 313 -20.63 -15.90 7.10
N ARG A 314 -20.21 -15.07 8.06
CA ARG A 314 -19.00 -15.29 8.88
C ARG A 314 -19.18 -16.50 9.81
N LEU A 315 -20.36 -16.68 10.39
CA LEU A 315 -20.69 -17.85 11.21
C LEU A 315 -20.61 -19.14 10.37
N ILE A 316 -21.21 -19.15 9.17
CA ILE A 316 -21.14 -20.29 8.26
C ILE A 316 -19.68 -20.63 7.90
N GLU A 317 -18.86 -19.62 7.58
CA GLU A 317 -17.43 -19.84 7.28
C GLU A 317 -16.66 -20.40 8.48
N SER A 318 -16.96 -19.92 9.70
CA SER A 318 -16.29 -20.40 10.92
C SER A 318 -16.63 -21.85 11.32
N LEU A 319 -17.82 -22.33 10.93
CA LEU A 319 -18.30 -23.69 11.22
C LEU A 319 -17.92 -24.71 10.14
N LYS A 320 -17.36 -24.24 9.02
CA LYS A 320 -16.87 -25.08 7.91
C LYS A 320 -15.40 -25.48 8.04
N VAL A 321 -14.73 -25.02 9.09
CA VAL A 321 -13.36 -25.41 9.48
C VAL A 321 -13.44 -26.67 10.32
#